data_AF-A0A0B7KE97-F1
#
_entry.id   AF-A0A0B7KE97-F1
#
_cell.length_a   1.000
_cell.length_b   1.000
_cell.length_c   1.000
_cell.angle_alpha   90.00
_cell.angle_beta   90.00
_cell.angle_gamma   90.00
#
_symmetry.space_group_name_H-M   'P 1'
#
loop_
_entity.id
_entity.type
_entity.pdbx_description
1 polymer ?
#
loop_
_entity_poly.entity_id
_entity_poly.type
_entity_poly.pdbx_seq_one_letter_code
_entity_poly.pdbx_strand_id
1 'polypeptide(L)'
;MTMMFLMMLSHQSFLVRILYEFNQLLGVRDEALYGKYRDLCVRIWACAPSLPKLDPVSQLGCVDASGLQKCLDNVASTAQTCLDNARKAGSQAETIACGCVYYTDNVNCYAASCWNRVYECEYQKYVYEYLKNCETAKLPLPYFPAPDNAPDACSCNLGKVYQTFLNSLNEGTSCIKGSSSFGARDALGSINKMVACECCAMSGALSGIYETCPDTDPDLVGLSYVSQLETLYNQPFSACGSYMSSYDCQKDLSFTAASSFISPGSAFTTGKGSLSNGAGSVTSPGSGSVFSYTNLADSVVYTITAASSSGNHNSGGSGSSSGSAQASATGSKSSDEKGAATIGISGACKSAMLVVLTFLVAFL
;
A
#
# COMPACT_ATOMS: atom_id res chain seq x y z
N MET A 1 -12.53 -13.84 0.49
CA MET A 1 -12.78 -12.72 1.43
C MET A 1 -11.93 -11.49 1.15
N THR A 2 -10.75 -11.61 0.52
CA THR A 2 -9.87 -10.49 0.14
C THR A 2 -10.45 -9.59 -0.97
N MET A 3 -11.17 -10.15 -1.95
CA MET A 3 -11.88 -9.36 -2.99
C MET A 3 -13.02 -8.48 -2.44
N MET A 4 -13.66 -8.89 -1.34
CA MET A 4 -14.79 -8.14 -0.79
C MET A 4 -14.34 -6.87 -0.06
N PHE A 5 -13.11 -6.86 0.47
CA PHE A 5 -12.51 -5.70 1.13
C PHE A 5 -11.99 -4.67 0.12
N LEU A 6 -11.42 -5.14 -1.01
CA LEU A 6 -11.00 -4.31 -2.14
C LEU A 6 -12.19 -3.71 -2.91
N MET A 7 -13.27 -4.48 -3.11
CA MET A 7 -14.51 -3.93 -3.66
C MET A 7 -15.14 -2.90 -2.73
N MET A 8 -15.04 -3.04 -1.41
CA MET A 8 -15.59 -2.06 -0.48
C MET A 8 -14.80 -0.74 -0.47
N LEU A 9 -13.47 -0.74 -0.60
CA LEU A 9 -12.69 0.50 -0.65
C LEU A 9 -12.89 1.25 -1.99
N SER A 10 -12.97 0.55 -3.13
CA SER A 10 -13.32 1.20 -4.39
C SER A 10 -14.80 1.63 -4.45
N HIS A 11 -15.70 0.87 -3.80
CA HIS A 11 -17.10 1.28 -3.63
C HIS A 11 -17.27 2.46 -2.68
N GLN A 12 -16.36 2.77 -1.75
CA GLN A 12 -16.52 3.92 -0.85
C GLN A 12 -16.33 5.23 -1.62
N SER A 13 -15.34 5.32 -2.50
CA SER A 13 -15.19 6.47 -3.40
C SER A 13 -16.33 6.56 -4.44
N PHE A 14 -16.84 5.41 -4.90
CA PHE A 14 -17.98 5.36 -5.83
C PHE A 14 -19.33 5.66 -5.15
N LEU A 15 -19.54 5.22 -3.90
CA LEU A 15 -20.74 5.49 -3.11
C LEU A 15 -20.74 6.92 -2.58
N VAL A 16 -19.60 7.47 -2.16
CA VAL A 16 -19.50 8.89 -1.78
C VAL A 16 -19.77 9.77 -3.00
N ARG A 17 -19.31 9.39 -4.19
CA ARG A 17 -19.59 10.11 -5.44
C ARG A 17 -21.03 9.91 -5.95
N ILE A 18 -21.59 8.70 -5.87
CA ILE A 18 -23.02 8.43 -6.14
C ILE A 18 -23.89 9.20 -5.16
N LEU A 19 -23.56 9.24 -3.86
CA LEU A 19 -24.32 9.98 -2.85
C LEU A 19 -24.20 11.48 -3.05
N TYR A 20 -23.03 11.99 -3.48
CA TYR A 20 -22.85 13.39 -3.86
C TYR A 20 -23.70 13.76 -5.08
N GLU A 21 -23.69 12.94 -6.14
CA GLU A 21 -24.49 13.12 -7.36
C GLU A 21 -26.00 12.90 -7.11
N PHE A 22 -26.39 11.94 -6.26
CA PHE A 22 -27.79 11.72 -5.84
C PHE A 22 -28.33 12.89 -5.00
N ASN A 23 -27.49 13.50 -4.17
CA ASN A 23 -27.86 14.66 -3.35
C ASN A 23 -28.04 15.92 -4.21
N GLN A 24 -27.27 16.05 -5.30
CA GLN A 24 -27.48 17.07 -6.33
C GLN A 24 -28.75 16.80 -7.17
N LEU A 25 -29.08 15.54 -7.45
CA LEU A 25 -30.24 15.15 -8.27
C LEU A 25 -31.59 15.16 -7.54
N LEU A 26 -31.63 14.84 -6.24
CA LEU A 26 -32.90 14.72 -5.49
C LEU A 26 -33.25 15.95 -4.64
N GLY A 27 -32.33 16.89 -4.42
CA GLY A 27 -32.61 18.09 -3.61
C GLY A 27 -33.08 17.80 -2.18
N VAL A 28 -32.76 16.61 -1.63
CA VAL A 28 -33.23 16.18 -0.31
C VAL A 28 -32.32 16.75 0.77
N ARG A 29 -32.74 17.87 1.37
CA ARG A 29 -32.07 18.56 2.49
C ARG A 29 -32.42 17.95 3.86
N ASP A 30 -32.54 16.62 3.97
CA ASP A 30 -32.88 15.99 5.26
C ASP A 30 -31.62 15.48 5.99
N GLU A 31 -31.02 16.37 6.77
CA GLU A 31 -29.86 16.16 7.65
C GLU A 31 -30.03 14.91 8.56
N ALA A 32 -31.26 14.54 8.92
CA ALA A 32 -31.52 13.40 9.80
C ALA A 32 -31.30 12.05 9.11
N LEU A 33 -31.53 11.96 7.79
CA LEU A 33 -31.30 10.74 7.01
C LEU A 33 -29.79 10.53 6.79
N TYR A 34 -29.07 11.61 6.48
CA TYR A 34 -27.61 11.60 6.32
C TYR A 34 -26.89 11.20 7.61
N GLY A 35 -27.36 11.71 8.77
CA GLY A 35 -26.83 11.33 10.08
C GLY A 35 -27.01 9.84 10.40
N LYS A 36 -28.18 9.25 10.07
CA LYS A 36 -28.46 7.82 10.27
C LYS A 36 -27.62 6.92 9.35
N TYR A 37 -27.39 7.33 8.10
CA TYR A 37 -26.52 6.60 7.17
C TYR A 37 -25.05 6.64 7.61
N ARG A 38 -24.57 7.81 8.07
CA ARG A 38 -23.21 7.94 8.64
C ARG A 38 -23.02 7.02 9.85
N ASP A 39 -23.98 7.00 10.78
CA ASP A 39 -23.91 6.17 11.98
C ASP A 39 -23.98 4.66 11.63
N LEU A 40 -24.77 4.29 10.61
CA LEU A 40 -24.84 2.92 10.10
C LEU A 40 -23.51 2.47 9.46
N CYS A 41 -22.88 3.31 8.63
CA CYS A 41 -21.57 3.03 8.04
C CYS A 41 -20.45 2.91 9.10
N VAL A 42 -20.46 3.79 10.12
CA VAL A 42 -19.51 3.74 11.24
C VAL A 42 -19.69 2.45 12.06
N ARG A 43 -20.92 2.01 12.31
CA ARG A 43 -21.21 0.76 13.03
C ARG A 43 -20.85 -0.49 12.23
N ILE A 44 -21.04 -0.47 10.91
CA ILE A 44 -20.62 -1.56 10.01
C ILE A 44 -19.07 -1.65 9.98
N TRP A 45 -18.36 -0.51 10.00
CA TRP A 45 -16.89 -0.49 10.03
C TRP A 45 -16.31 -0.83 11.41
N ALA A 46 -17.02 -0.55 12.51
CA ALA A 46 -16.65 -1.04 13.84
C ALA A 46 -16.76 -2.59 13.98
N CYS A 47 -17.46 -3.27 13.06
CA CYS A 47 -17.44 -4.73 12.89
C CYS A 47 -16.32 -5.21 11.93
N ALA A 48 -15.50 -4.33 11.34
CA ALA A 48 -14.39 -4.73 10.46
C ALA A 48 -13.33 -5.50 11.26
N PRO A 49 -12.79 -6.60 10.71
CA PRO A 49 -11.80 -7.41 11.40
C PRO A 49 -10.56 -6.57 11.75
N SER A 50 -9.83 -7.04 12.78
CA SER A 50 -8.49 -6.59 13.16
C SER A 50 -7.63 -6.20 11.95
N LEU A 51 -6.70 -5.24 12.16
CA LEU A 51 -5.65 -4.83 11.21
C LEU A 51 -5.26 -6.00 10.30
N PRO A 52 -5.13 -5.78 8.97
CA PRO A 52 -4.75 -6.85 8.06
C PRO A 52 -3.52 -7.55 8.63
N LYS A 53 -3.67 -8.83 8.97
CA LYS A 53 -2.55 -9.70 9.26
C LYS A 53 -1.81 -9.87 7.93
N LEU A 54 -0.97 -8.90 7.60
CA LEU A 54 0.12 -9.12 6.67
C LEU A 54 0.95 -10.22 7.29
N ASP A 55 1.23 -11.28 6.54
CA ASP A 55 2.21 -12.27 6.96
C ASP A 55 3.51 -11.49 7.18
N PRO A 56 3.97 -11.31 8.45
CA PRO A 56 5.17 -10.53 8.71
C PRO A 56 6.33 -11.19 7.97
N VAL A 57 7.36 -10.42 7.61
CA VAL A 57 8.64 -11.03 7.21
C VAL A 57 8.98 -12.00 8.33
N SER A 58 9.15 -13.28 7.99
CA SER A 58 9.43 -14.30 8.99
C SER A 58 10.62 -13.83 9.82
N GLN A 59 10.44 -13.73 11.15
CA GLN A 59 11.52 -13.30 12.04
C GLN A 59 12.70 -14.27 12.00
N LEU A 60 12.45 -15.50 11.54
CA LEU A 60 13.46 -16.51 11.30
C LEU A 60 14.48 -16.00 10.28
N GLY A 61 15.76 -16.08 10.61
CA GLY A 61 16.85 -15.64 9.73
C GLY A 61 17.16 -14.15 9.79
N CYS A 62 16.40 -13.33 10.54
CA CYS A 62 16.80 -11.95 10.82
C CYS A 62 18.03 -11.92 11.74
N VAL A 63 18.93 -10.97 11.47
CA VAL A 63 20.16 -10.77 12.26
C VAL A 63 19.89 -10.55 13.76
N ASP A 64 18.80 -9.89 14.12
CA ASP A 64 18.30 -9.79 15.48
C ASP A 64 16.79 -10.07 15.52
N ALA A 65 16.42 -11.35 15.40
CA ALA A 65 15.03 -11.80 15.50
C ALA A 65 14.35 -11.34 16.80
N SER A 66 15.10 -11.28 17.91
CA SER A 66 14.57 -10.89 19.22
C SER A 66 14.28 -9.39 19.32
N GLY A 67 15.18 -8.56 18.78
CA GLY A 67 15.00 -7.12 18.66
C GLY A 67 13.88 -6.78 17.69
N LEU A 68 13.78 -7.51 16.58
CA LEU A 68 12.68 -7.36 15.63
C LEU A 68 11.33 -7.66 16.31
N GLN A 69 11.18 -8.80 16.99
CA GLN A 69 9.93 -9.15 17.67
C GLN A 69 9.53 -8.08 18.69
N LYS A 70 10.47 -7.66 19.56
CA LYS A 70 10.22 -6.61 20.54
C LYS A 70 9.79 -5.29 19.90
N CYS A 71 10.42 -4.93 18.78
CA CYS A 71 10.09 -3.72 18.04
C CYS A 71 8.67 -3.82 17.47
N LEU A 72 8.35 -4.90 16.75
CA LEU A 72 7.03 -5.13 16.16
C LEU A 72 5.91 -5.19 17.22
N ASP A 73 6.16 -5.80 18.38
CA ASP A 73 5.19 -5.82 19.49
C ASP A 73 4.91 -4.42 20.03
N ASN A 74 5.95 -3.60 20.18
CA ASN A 74 5.80 -2.21 20.60
C ASN A 74 5.03 -1.38 19.57
N VAL A 75 5.30 -1.57 18.27
CA VAL A 75 4.56 -0.91 17.18
C VAL A 75 3.10 -1.33 17.20
N ALA A 76 2.81 -2.62 17.34
CA ALA A 76 1.43 -3.13 17.43
C ALA A 76 0.68 -2.56 18.64
N SER A 77 1.31 -2.52 19.82
CA SER A 77 0.73 -1.93 21.03
C SER A 77 0.43 -0.43 20.87
N THR A 78 1.36 0.30 20.26
CA THR A 78 1.23 1.75 20.01
C THR A 78 0.12 2.04 19.00
N ALA A 79 0.08 1.29 17.89
CA ALA A 79 -0.95 1.42 16.88
C ALA A 79 -2.34 1.07 17.43
N GLN A 80 -2.45 0.04 18.27
CA GLN A 80 -3.73 -0.29 18.92
C GLN A 80 -4.22 0.86 19.81
N THR A 81 -3.34 1.45 20.60
CA THR A 81 -3.67 2.63 21.44
C THR A 81 -4.14 3.81 20.58
N CYS A 82 -3.44 4.07 19.47
CA CYS A 82 -3.82 5.10 18.50
C CYS A 82 -5.22 4.85 17.92
N LEU A 83 -5.48 3.62 17.44
CA LEU A 83 -6.77 3.22 16.88
C LEU A 83 -7.91 3.32 17.91
N ASP A 84 -7.67 2.95 19.16
CA ASP A 84 -8.69 3.05 20.21
C ASP A 84 -9.04 4.50 20.53
N ASN A 85 -8.07 5.42 20.47
CA ASN A 85 -8.33 6.85 20.62
C ASN A 85 -9.10 7.41 19.41
N ALA A 86 -8.69 7.04 18.19
CA ALA A 86 -9.38 7.45 16.96
C ALA A 86 -10.85 6.98 16.94
N ARG A 87 -11.10 5.75 17.41
CA ARG A 87 -12.46 5.20 17.56
C ARG A 87 -13.28 5.98 18.58
N LYS A 88 -12.70 6.32 19.74
CA LYS A 88 -13.39 7.14 20.76
C LYS A 88 -13.72 8.54 20.23
N ALA A 89 -12.84 9.11 19.41
CA ALA A 89 -13.07 10.40 18.76
C ALA A 89 -14.01 10.32 17.55
N GLY A 90 -14.32 9.12 17.05
CA GLY A 90 -15.08 8.93 15.81
C GLY A 90 -14.34 9.45 14.56
N SER A 91 -13.00 9.50 14.61
CA SER A 91 -12.17 10.11 13.56
C SER A 91 -11.64 9.07 12.57
N GLN A 92 -12.19 9.07 11.36
CA GLN A 92 -11.70 8.23 10.26
C GLN A 92 -10.30 8.66 9.80
N ALA A 93 -10.04 9.97 9.77
CA ALA A 93 -8.73 10.50 9.38
C ALA A 93 -7.63 10.02 10.35
N GLU A 94 -7.88 10.06 11.66
CA GLU A 94 -6.94 9.54 12.66
C GLU A 94 -6.74 8.03 12.52
N THR A 95 -7.82 7.30 12.23
CA THR A 95 -7.73 5.85 12.01
C THR A 95 -6.79 5.49 10.86
N ILE A 96 -6.91 6.19 9.72
CA ILE A 96 -6.03 6.01 8.56
C ILE A 96 -4.59 6.40 8.94
N ALA A 97 -4.41 7.53 9.63
CA ALA A 97 -3.10 7.98 10.08
C ALA A 97 -2.40 6.96 11.00
N CYS A 98 -3.14 6.36 11.96
CA CYS A 98 -2.60 5.30 12.82
C CYS A 98 -2.10 4.10 12.00
N GLY A 99 -2.80 3.71 10.94
CA GLY A 99 -2.38 2.66 10.03
C GLY A 99 -1.08 2.99 9.29
N CYS A 100 -0.92 4.24 8.83
CA CYS A 100 0.28 4.65 8.11
C CYS A 100 1.52 4.79 9.00
N VAL A 101 1.33 5.21 10.26
CA VAL A 101 2.40 5.18 11.25
C VAL A 101 2.80 3.74 11.56
N TYR A 102 1.85 2.83 11.69
CA TYR A 102 2.13 1.40 11.88
C TYR A 102 3.01 0.82 10.76
N TYR A 103 2.74 1.17 9.49
CA TYR A 103 3.60 0.78 8.38
C TYR A 103 5.02 1.33 8.50
N THR A 104 5.14 2.64 8.72
CA THR A 104 6.42 3.35 8.86
C THR A 104 7.27 2.74 9.97
N ASP A 105 6.70 2.51 11.14
CA ASP A 105 7.45 2.02 12.29
C ASP A 105 7.90 0.57 12.10
N ASN A 106 7.09 -0.27 11.45
CA ASN A 106 7.52 -1.62 11.07
C ASN A 106 8.66 -1.60 10.04
N VAL A 107 8.63 -0.69 9.04
CA VAL A 107 9.76 -0.49 8.12
C VAL A 107 11.03 -0.16 8.90
N ASN A 108 10.93 0.72 9.90
CA ASN A 108 12.05 1.06 10.79
C ASN A 108 12.54 -0.17 11.60
N CYS A 109 11.62 -1.00 12.11
CA CYS A 109 11.97 -2.23 12.81
C CYS A 109 12.77 -3.20 11.92
N TYR A 110 12.32 -3.42 10.67
CA TYR A 110 13.03 -4.27 9.71
C TYR A 110 14.39 -3.69 9.35
N ALA A 111 14.45 -2.38 9.09
CA ALA A 111 15.70 -1.69 8.77
C ALA A 111 16.74 -1.76 9.91
N ALA A 112 16.29 -1.74 11.17
CA ALA A 112 17.17 -1.88 12.32
C ALA A 112 17.58 -3.33 12.58
N SER A 113 16.62 -4.26 12.64
CA SER A 113 16.81 -5.59 13.25
C SER A 113 16.82 -6.75 12.24
N CYS A 114 16.46 -6.50 11.00
CA CYS A 114 16.38 -7.51 9.93
C CYS A 114 16.92 -6.99 8.59
N TRP A 115 17.88 -6.08 8.64
CA TRP A 115 18.51 -5.48 7.44
C TRP A 115 19.11 -6.53 6.49
N ASN A 116 19.35 -7.76 6.95
CA ASN A 116 19.88 -8.83 6.12
C ASN A 116 18.84 -9.51 5.22
N ARG A 117 17.55 -9.19 5.39
CA ARG A 117 16.42 -9.75 4.61
C ARG A 117 15.58 -8.68 3.90
N VAL A 118 16.00 -7.42 3.94
CA VAL A 118 15.24 -6.28 3.37
C VAL A 118 15.18 -6.27 1.84
N TYR A 119 15.93 -7.13 1.14
CA TYR A 119 15.80 -7.27 -0.31
C TYR A 119 14.89 -8.42 -0.74
N GLU A 120 14.50 -9.28 0.19
CA GLU A 120 13.58 -10.38 -0.06
C GLU A 120 12.17 -9.89 -0.42
N CYS A 121 11.41 -10.76 -1.08
CA CYS A 121 10.05 -10.51 -1.53
C CYS A 121 9.11 -10.10 -0.40
N GLU A 122 9.26 -10.66 0.79
CA GLU A 122 8.42 -10.38 1.95
C GLU A 122 8.52 -8.90 2.35
N TYR A 123 9.74 -8.38 2.47
CA TYR A 123 9.94 -6.97 2.81
C TYR A 123 9.51 -6.05 1.66
N GLN A 124 9.88 -6.39 0.42
CA GLN A 124 9.51 -5.57 -0.74
C GLN A 124 7.98 -5.50 -0.91
N LYS A 125 7.25 -6.61 -0.68
CA LYS A 125 5.77 -6.63 -0.64
C LYS A 125 5.21 -5.80 0.49
N TYR A 126 5.83 -5.87 1.68
CA TYR A 126 5.39 -5.08 2.83
C TYR A 126 5.46 -3.56 2.53
N VAL A 127 6.57 -3.10 1.97
CA VAL A 127 6.73 -1.69 1.56
C VAL A 127 5.79 -1.32 0.41
N TYR A 128 5.60 -2.23 -0.55
CA TYR A 128 4.62 -2.05 -1.63
C TYR A 128 3.19 -1.85 -1.08
N GLU A 129 2.76 -2.68 -0.12
CA GLU A 129 1.46 -2.53 0.53
C GLU A 129 1.36 -1.27 1.38
N TYR A 130 2.46 -0.81 2.01
CA TYR A 130 2.48 0.50 2.65
C TYR A 130 2.17 1.62 1.63
N LEU A 131 2.91 1.65 0.52
CA LEU A 131 2.73 2.67 -0.53
C LEU A 131 1.34 2.64 -1.16
N LYS A 132 0.72 1.45 -1.26
CA LYS A 132 -0.63 1.26 -1.79
C LYS A 132 -1.72 1.71 -0.81
N ASN A 133 -1.58 1.39 0.48
CA ASN A 133 -2.64 1.62 1.46
C ASN A 133 -2.54 2.98 2.18
N CYS A 134 -1.43 3.70 1.99
CA CYS A 134 -1.20 5.01 2.59
C CYS A 134 -0.94 6.07 1.52
N GLU A 135 -1.94 6.90 1.23
CA GLU A 135 -1.86 7.96 0.22
C GLU A 135 -0.75 8.99 0.50
N THR A 136 -0.36 9.17 1.76
CA THR A 136 0.73 10.06 2.16
C THR A 136 2.12 9.42 1.97
N ALA A 137 2.20 8.09 1.83
CA ALA A 137 3.45 7.37 1.69
C ALA A 137 4.16 7.73 0.39
N LYS A 138 5.46 8.01 0.49
CA LYS A 138 6.29 8.45 -0.63
C LYS A 138 7.68 7.87 -0.51
N LEU A 139 8.32 7.68 -1.66
CA LEU A 139 9.74 7.35 -1.75
C LEU A 139 10.61 8.59 -1.47
N PRO A 140 11.84 8.42 -0.96
CA PRO A 140 12.51 7.14 -0.69
C PRO A 140 12.09 6.49 0.63
N LEU A 141 12.08 5.16 0.67
CA LEU A 141 11.94 4.35 1.88
C LEU A 141 13.19 3.47 2.06
N PRO A 142 13.57 3.10 3.30
CA PRO A 142 14.73 2.24 3.53
C PRO A 142 14.73 1.00 2.64
N TYR A 143 15.84 0.77 1.94
CA TYR A 143 16.06 -0.42 1.12
C TYR A 143 15.01 -0.66 0.01
N PHE A 144 14.31 0.38 -0.43
CA PHE A 144 13.27 0.30 -1.46
C PHE A 144 13.41 1.46 -2.47
N PRO A 145 13.68 1.17 -3.76
CA PRO A 145 13.85 -0.15 -4.38
C PRO A 145 15.10 -0.90 -3.89
N ALA A 146 15.07 -2.23 -4.01
CA ALA A 146 16.28 -3.03 -3.85
C ALA A 146 17.33 -2.64 -4.93
N PRO A 147 18.64 -2.61 -4.59
CA PRO A 147 19.70 -2.42 -5.57
C PRO A 147 19.73 -3.53 -6.62
N ASP A 148 20.33 -3.24 -7.77
CA ASP A 148 20.55 -4.26 -8.81
C ASP A 148 21.48 -5.37 -8.33
N ASN A 149 21.09 -6.62 -8.61
CA ASN A 149 21.81 -7.84 -8.22
C ASN A 149 22.05 -7.95 -6.71
N ALA A 150 21.19 -7.35 -5.88
CA ALA A 150 21.28 -7.51 -4.44
C ALA A 150 21.19 -9.00 -4.05
N PRO A 151 22.01 -9.48 -3.10
CA PRO A 151 21.91 -10.85 -2.61
C PRO A 151 20.53 -11.11 -2.02
N ASP A 152 19.99 -12.31 -2.26
CA ASP A 152 18.68 -12.74 -1.74
C ASP A 152 17.52 -11.82 -2.18
N ALA A 153 17.72 -11.05 -3.24
CA ALA A 153 16.71 -10.14 -3.75
C ALA A 153 15.49 -10.89 -4.27
N CYS A 154 14.33 -10.26 -4.14
CA CYS A 154 13.11 -10.75 -4.77
C CYS A 154 13.28 -10.90 -6.28
N SER A 155 12.72 -11.98 -6.84
CA SER A 155 12.75 -12.30 -8.28
C SER A 155 12.20 -11.18 -9.18
N CYS A 156 11.41 -10.27 -8.60
CA CYS A 156 10.90 -9.06 -9.22
C CYS A 156 11.19 -7.88 -8.29
N ASN A 157 11.81 -6.83 -8.81
CA ASN A 157 12.11 -5.63 -8.06
C ASN A 157 10.86 -4.73 -7.98
N LEU A 158 10.01 -4.99 -6.96
CA LEU A 158 8.75 -4.27 -6.76
C LEU A 158 8.94 -2.76 -6.62
N GLY A 159 10.06 -2.30 -6.07
CA GLY A 159 10.35 -0.88 -5.97
C GLY A 159 10.64 -0.22 -7.31
N LYS A 160 11.31 -0.93 -8.24
CA LYS A 160 11.49 -0.44 -9.60
C LYS A 160 10.16 -0.37 -10.35
N VAL A 161 9.30 -1.37 -10.20
CA VAL A 161 7.94 -1.33 -10.76
C VAL A 161 7.17 -0.12 -10.26
N TYR A 162 7.17 0.11 -8.94
CA TYR A 162 6.50 1.28 -8.35
C TYR A 162 7.11 2.61 -8.81
N GLN A 163 8.43 2.67 -8.97
CA GLN A 163 9.11 3.86 -9.46
C GLN A 163 8.76 4.17 -10.91
N THR A 164 8.72 3.16 -11.79
CA THR A 164 8.25 3.34 -13.18
C THR A 164 6.79 3.79 -13.21
N PHE A 165 5.94 3.26 -12.33
CA PHE A 165 4.57 3.75 -12.17
C PHE A 165 4.52 5.24 -11.81
N LEU A 166 5.27 5.68 -10.79
CA LEU A 166 5.31 7.09 -10.38
C LEU A 166 5.87 7.99 -11.49
N ASN A 167 6.91 7.54 -12.20
CA ASN A 167 7.48 8.28 -13.33
C ASN A 167 6.44 8.45 -14.45
N SER A 168 5.71 7.38 -14.79
CA SER A 168 4.65 7.41 -15.81
C SER A 168 3.52 8.36 -15.43
N LEU A 169 3.12 8.38 -14.15
CA LEU A 169 2.12 9.31 -13.62
C LEU A 169 2.59 10.78 -13.70
N ASN A 170 3.85 11.04 -13.35
CA ASN A 170 4.43 12.38 -13.40
C ASN A 170 4.58 12.90 -14.84
N GLU A 171 5.01 12.04 -15.76
CA GLU A 171 5.08 12.33 -17.19
C GLU A 171 3.68 12.60 -17.75
N GLY A 172 2.69 11.77 -17.41
CA GLY A 172 1.29 11.99 -17.78
C GLY A 172 0.74 13.33 -17.31
N THR A 173 0.97 13.66 -16.04
CA THR A 173 0.58 14.96 -15.47
C THR A 173 1.24 16.12 -16.22
N SER A 174 2.52 15.99 -16.56
CA SER A 174 3.27 17.02 -17.29
C SER A 174 2.77 17.17 -18.72
N CYS A 175 2.47 16.05 -19.39
CA CYS A 175 1.92 16.00 -20.74
C CYS A 175 0.53 16.65 -20.80
N ILE A 176 -0.36 16.36 -19.85
CA ILE A 176 -1.70 16.98 -19.78
C ILE A 176 -1.59 18.50 -19.60
N LYS A 177 -0.74 18.96 -18.67
CA LYS A 177 -0.48 20.38 -18.45
C LYS A 177 0.03 21.06 -19.73
N GLY A 178 0.99 20.45 -20.42
CA GLY A 178 1.48 20.97 -21.70
C GLY A 178 0.42 20.98 -22.81
N SER A 179 -0.53 20.05 -22.77
CA SER A 179 -1.63 19.92 -23.74
C SER A 179 -2.77 20.91 -23.49
N SER A 180 -2.88 21.47 -22.28
CA SER A 180 -3.87 22.51 -21.94
C SER A 180 -3.54 23.91 -22.46
N SER A 181 -2.37 24.09 -23.08
CA SER A 181 -1.84 25.39 -23.54
C SER A 181 -2.41 25.88 -24.89
N PHE A 182 -3.22 25.08 -25.58
CA PHE A 182 -3.72 25.43 -26.91
C PHE A 182 -4.98 26.29 -26.79
N GLY A 183 -4.87 27.55 -27.21
CA GLY A 183 -6.02 28.47 -27.27
C GLY A 183 -7.15 27.92 -28.15
N ALA A 184 -8.35 28.54 -28.07
CA ALA A 184 -9.65 28.12 -28.61
C ALA A 184 -9.76 27.70 -30.11
N ARG A 185 -8.65 27.60 -30.83
CA ARG A 185 -8.57 27.21 -32.25
C ARG A 185 -8.63 25.70 -32.49
N ASP A 186 -8.26 24.87 -31.51
CA ASP A 186 -8.35 23.39 -31.65
C ASP A 186 -8.62 22.70 -30.30
N ALA A 187 -9.84 22.90 -29.78
CA ALA A 187 -10.27 22.28 -28.54
C ALA A 187 -10.31 20.74 -28.64
N LEU A 188 -10.68 20.19 -29.81
CA LEU A 188 -10.80 18.74 -30.02
C LEU A 188 -9.42 18.06 -30.08
N GLY A 189 -8.46 18.62 -30.81
CA GLY A 189 -7.09 18.11 -30.83
C GLY A 189 -6.43 18.18 -29.45
N SER A 190 -6.74 19.21 -28.66
CA SER A 190 -6.26 19.34 -27.27
C SER A 190 -6.80 18.24 -26.37
N ILE A 191 -8.10 17.93 -26.46
CA ILE A 191 -8.73 16.83 -25.71
C ILE A 191 -8.13 15.49 -26.12
N ASN A 192 -8.00 15.22 -27.42
CA ASN A 192 -7.41 13.97 -27.90
C ASN A 192 -5.98 13.79 -27.42
N LYS A 193 -5.19 14.87 -27.38
CA LYS A 193 -3.84 14.84 -26.83
C LYS A 193 -3.82 14.58 -25.33
N MET A 194 -4.75 15.15 -24.55
CA MET A 194 -4.86 14.86 -23.11
C MET A 194 -5.18 13.38 -22.87
N VAL A 195 -6.16 12.82 -23.58
CA VAL A 195 -6.48 11.38 -23.47
C VAL A 195 -5.29 10.52 -23.92
N ALA A 196 -4.55 10.94 -24.95
CA ALA A 196 -3.32 10.25 -25.34
C ALA A 196 -2.25 10.29 -24.24
N CYS A 197 -2.09 11.41 -23.52
CA CYS A 197 -1.20 11.48 -22.35
C CYS A 197 -1.61 10.47 -21.26
N GLU A 198 -2.90 10.37 -20.93
CA GLU A 198 -3.41 9.42 -19.95
C GLU A 198 -3.13 7.97 -20.38
N CYS A 199 -3.39 7.67 -21.65
CA CYS A 199 -3.10 6.38 -22.26
C CYS A 199 -1.62 6.02 -22.23
N CYS A 200 -0.73 6.97 -22.53
CA CYS A 200 0.71 6.76 -22.45
C CYS A 200 1.22 6.58 -21.02
N ALA A 201 0.61 7.23 -20.02
CA ALA A 201 0.92 7.00 -18.61
C ALA A 201 0.52 5.59 -18.17
N MET A 202 -0.68 5.13 -18.51
CA MET A 202 -1.12 3.76 -18.23
C MET A 202 -0.25 2.72 -18.93
N SER A 203 0.07 2.96 -20.21
CA SER A 203 0.98 2.14 -20.98
C SER A 203 2.38 2.09 -20.36
N GLY A 204 2.95 3.21 -19.93
CA GLY A 204 4.26 3.27 -19.29
C GLY A 204 4.29 2.46 -17.99
N ALA A 205 3.25 2.59 -17.17
CA ALA A 205 3.11 1.81 -15.94
C ALA A 205 3.03 0.30 -16.21
N LEU A 206 2.23 -0.11 -17.21
CA LEU A 206 2.16 -1.51 -17.65
C LEU A 206 3.51 -2.00 -18.15
N SER A 207 4.16 -1.23 -19.02
CA SER A 207 5.46 -1.59 -19.59
C SER A 207 6.52 -1.76 -18.51
N GLY A 208 6.51 -0.90 -17.48
CA GLY A 208 7.37 -1.06 -16.30
C GLY A 208 7.19 -2.37 -15.56
N ILE A 209 5.96 -2.87 -15.44
CA ILE A 209 5.67 -4.18 -14.85
C ILE A 209 6.34 -5.29 -15.69
N TYR A 210 6.10 -5.30 -17.00
CA TYR A 210 6.59 -6.38 -17.86
C TYR A 210 8.10 -6.33 -18.11
N GLU A 211 8.69 -5.14 -18.19
CA GLU A 211 10.13 -4.97 -18.34
C GLU A 211 10.88 -5.37 -17.07
N THR A 212 10.33 -5.05 -15.89
CA THR A 212 10.97 -5.37 -14.62
C THR A 212 10.72 -6.80 -14.17
N CYS A 213 9.52 -7.35 -14.48
CA CYS A 213 9.04 -8.60 -13.92
C CYS A 213 8.34 -9.48 -14.98
N PRO A 214 9.03 -9.85 -16.07
CA PRO A 214 8.42 -10.52 -17.22
C PRO A 214 7.77 -11.88 -16.89
N ASP A 215 8.37 -12.63 -15.96
CA ASP A 215 7.95 -13.99 -15.63
C ASP A 215 6.97 -14.07 -14.44
N THR A 216 6.66 -12.94 -13.81
CA THR A 216 5.79 -12.89 -12.62
C THR A 216 4.34 -12.57 -13.00
N ASP A 217 3.40 -13.14 -12.26
CA ASP A 217 1.98 -12.76 -12.35
C ASP A 217 1.79 -11.25 -12.07
N PRO A 218 1.28 -10.45 -13.03
CA PRO A 218 1.06 -9.02 -12.86
C PRO A 218 0.18 -8.63 -11.66
N ASP A 219 -0.74 -9.50 -11.25
CA ASP A 219 -1.59 -9.28 -10.07
C ASP A 219 -0.77 -9.22 -8.77
N LEU A 220 0.42 -9.82 -8.76
CA LEU A 220 1.33 -9.81 -7.62
C LEU A 220 2.29 -8.61 -7.59
N VAL A 221 2.44 -7.88 -8.71
CA VAL A 221 3.58 -6.96 -8.89
C VAL A 221 3.23 -5.54 -9.30
N GLY A 222 1.96 -5.21 -9.57
CA GLY A 222 1.65 -3.83 -9.94
C GLY A 222 0.36 -3.58 -10.66
N LEU A 223 -0.35 -4.62 -11.15
CA LEU A 223 -1.49 -4.41 -12.05
C LEU A 223 -2.60 -3.55 -11.41
N SER A 224 -2.77 -3.66 -10.09
CA SER A 224 -3.72 -2.84 -9.35
C SER A 224 -3.48 -1.32 -9.44
N TYR A 225 -2.25 -0.87 -9.70
CA TYR A 225 -1.96 0.55 -9.91
C TYR A 225 -2.42 1.03 -11.28
N VAL A 226 -2.37 0.17 -12.30
CA VAL A 226 -2.89 0.51 -13.63
C VAL A 226 -4.41 0.67 -13.55
N SER A 227 -5.11 -0.23 -12.87
CA SER A 227 -6.55 -0.09 -12.62
C SER A 227 -6.91 1.17 -11.82
N GLN A 228 -6.02 1.62 -10.92
CA GLN A 228 -6.19 2.90 -10.24
C GLN A 228 -6.05 4.09 -11.20
N LEU A 229 -5.11 4.04 -12.15
CA LEU A 229 -4.99 5.07 -13.18
C LEU A 229 -6.21 5.11 -14.09
N GLU A 230 -6.73 3.96 -14.53
CA GLU A 230 -7.95 3.89 -15.32
C GLU A 230 -9.12 4.59 -14.60
N THR A 231 -9.22 4.37 -13.28
CA THR A 231 -10.23 5.01 -12.43
C THR A 231 -9.98 6.50 -12.27
N LEU A 232 -8.72 6.90 -12.05
CA LEU A 232 -8.32 8.30 -11.85
C LEU A 232 -8.58 9.15 -13.10
N TYR A 233 -8.21 8.63 -14.27
CA TYR A 233 -8.40 9.28 -15.56
C TYR A 233 -9.81 9.11 -16.11
N ASN A 234 -10.62 8.21 -15.52
CA ASN A 234 -11.91 7.80 -16.08
C ASN A 234 -11.77 7.35 -17.55
N GLN A 235 -10.68 6.65 -17.85
CA GLN A 235 -10.30 6.23 -19.18
C GLN A 235 -9.82 4.78 -19.09
N PRO A 236 -10.60 3.79 -19.56
CA PRO A 236 -10.15 2.41 -19.55
C PRO A 236 -9.01 2.23 -20.55
N PHE A 237 -7.97 1.50 -20.18
CA PHE A 237 -6.81 1.28 -21.02
C PHE A 237 -7.21 0.57 -22.34
N SER A 238 -8.23 -0.30 -22.29
CA SER A 238 -8.79 -0.95 -23.48
C SER A 238 -9.26 0.04 -24.59
N ALA A 239 -9.62 1.27 -24.23
CA ALA A 239 -10.04 2.30 -25.18
C ALA A 239 -8.89 3.17 -25.71
N CYS A 240 -7.64 2.93 -25.29
CA CYS A 240 -6.50 3.77 -25.66
C CYS A 240 -5.94 3.53 -27.06
N GLY A 241 -6.38 2.49 -27.77
CA GLY A 241 -5.75 2.04 -29.01
C GLY A 241 -5.69 3.10 -30.10
N SER A 242 -6.78 3.84 -30.32
CA SER A 242 -6.84 4.92 -31.32
C SER A 242 -5.94 6.10 -30.97
N TYR A 243 -5.85 6.44 -29.68
CA TYR A 243 -5.04 7.57 -29.20
C TYR A 243 -3.55 7.25 -29.32
N MET A 244 -3.14 6.08 -28.85
CA MET A 244 -1.73 5.65 -28.93
C MET A 244 -1.26 5.36 -30.35
N SER A 245 -2.18 5.07 -31.28
CA SER A 245 -1.86 4.99 -32.71
C SER A 245 -1.68 6.37 -33.37
N SER A 246 -2.30 7.41 -32.79
CA SER A 246 -2.27 8.77 -33.31
C SER A 246 -1.18 9.63 -32.67
N TYR A 247 -0.69 9.24 -31.49
CA TYR A 247 0.35 9.92 -30.74
C TYR A 247 1.35 8.90 -30.22
N ASP A 248 2.59 8.96 -30.70
CA ASP A 248 3.71 8.19 -30.19
C ASP A 248 4.09 8.72 -28.80
N CYS A 249 3.98 7.87 -27.77
CA CYS A 249 4.21 8.26 -26.39
C CYS A 249 5.61 8.88 -26.18
N GLN A 250 6.63 8.37 -26.85
CA GLN A 250 8.00 8.88 -26.70
C GLN A 250 8.21 10.12 -27.57
N LYS A 251 7.89 10.04 -28.86
CA LYS A 251 8.22 11.09 -29.84
C LYS A 251 7.30 12.31 -29.76
N ASP A 252 6.00 12.08 -29.63
CA ASP A 252 5.00 13.16 -29.68
C ASP A 252 4.68 13.72 -28.29
N LEU A 253 4.78 12.85 -27.26
CA LEU A 253 4.34 13.17 -25.89
C LEU A 253 5.47 13.15 -24.84
N SER A 254 6.72 12.84 -25.24
CA SER A 254 7.91 12.94 -24.39
C SER A 254 7.93 12.01 -23.16
N PHE A 255 7.24 10.88 -23.22
CA PHE A 255 7.33 9.86 -22.17
C PHE A 255 8.66 9.10 -22.26
N THR A 256 9.26 8.84 -21.10
CA THR A 256 10.55 8.14 -20.96
C THR A 256 10.56 7.13 -19.80
N ALA A 257 9.47 7.02 -19.04
CA ALA A 257 9.37 6.15 -17.87
C ALA A 257 9.57 4.65 -18.17
N ALA A 258 9.35 4.22 -19.41
CA ALA A 258 9.56 2.85 -19.89
C ALA A 258 10.32 2.84 -21.22
N SER A 259 10.99 1.73 -21.51
CA SER A 259 11.72 1.58 -22.78
C SER A 259 10.79 1.38 -23.97
N SER A 260 9.63 0.78 -23.72
CA SER A 260 8.56 0.52 -24.68
C SER A 260 7.20 0.91 -24.10
N PHE A 261 6.20 1.08 -24.98
CA PHE A 261 4.84 1.47 -24.62
C PHE A 261 3.85 0.46 -25.19
N ILE A 262 3.27 -0.32 -24.28
CA ILE A 262 2.28 -1.36 -24.56
C ILE A 262 1.00 -0.77 -25.14
N SER A 263 0.55 -1.28 -26.27
CA SER A 263 -0.76 -0.92 -26.84
C SER A 263 -1.88 -1.81 -26.30
N PRO A 264 -3.13 -1.33 -26.22
CA PRO A 264 -4.26 -2.16 -25.79
C PRO A 264 -4.47 -3.40 -26.67
N GLY A 265 -4.84 -4.53 -26.06
CA GLY A 265 -5.11 -5.79 -26.78
C GLY A 265 -3.87 -6.51 -27.31
N SER A 266 -2.68 -5.99 -27.05
CA SER A 266 -1.42 -6.68 -27.32
C SER A 266 -1.31 -7.96 -26.48
N ALA A 267 -0.90 -9.04 -27.12
CA ALA A 267 -0.65 -10.32 -26.47
C ALA A 267 0.70 -10.26 -25.75
N PHE A 268 0.73 -9.69 -24.56
CA PHE A 268 1.87 -9.87 -23.66
C PHE A 268 1.74 -11.23 -22.99
N THR A 269 2.78 -12.04 -23.10
CA THR A 269 2.91 -13.24 -22.28
C THR A 269 3.13 -12.78 -20.85
N THR A 270 2.04 -12.58 -20.12
CA THR A 270 2.13 -12.31 -18.70
C THR A 270 2.68 -13.57 -18.05
N GLY A 271 3.71 -13.42 -17.23
CA GLY A 271 4.15 -14.48 -16.35
C GLY A 271 2.99 -15.03 -15.52
N LYS A 272 3.09 -16.30 -15.14
CA LYS A 272 2.23 -16.91 -14.12
C LYS A 272 3.04 -17.32 -12.89
N GLY A 273 4.29 -16.88 -12.83
CA GLY A 273 5.21 -17.20 -11.75
C GLY A 273 4.82 -16.48 -10.47
N SER A 274 5.07 -17.13 -9.33
CA SER A 274 5.07 -16.50 -8.02
C SER A 274 6.36 -15.71 -7.80
N LEU A 275 6.32 -14.80 -6.84
CA LEU A 275 7.52 -14.14 -6.32
C LEU A 275 8.36 -15.12 -5.49
N SER A 276 9.68 -15.09 -5.65
CA SER A 276 10.62 -15.94 -4.93
C SER A 276 11.92 -15.20 -4.62
N ASN A 277 12.56 -15.53 -3.50
CA ASN A 277 13.85 -14.94 -3.14
C ASN A 277 14.98 -15.58 -3.97
N GLY A 278 15.95 -14.75 -4.36
CA GLY A 278 17.12 -15.16 -5.10
C GLY A 278 18.13 -15.93 -4.23
N ALA A 279 19.33 -16.16 -4.78
CA ALA A 279 20.42 -16.76 -4.01
C ALA A 279 21.27 -15.69 -3.30
N GLY A 280 22.05 -16.14 -2.31
CA GLY A 280 23.01 -15.31 -1.58
C GLY A 280 22.49 -14.90 -0.22
N SER A 281 23.24 -14.01 0.44
CA SER A 281 22.88 -13.48 1.74
C SER A 281 23.49 -12.10 1.94
N VAL A 282 22.74 -11.18 2.52
CA VAL A 282 23.25 -9.85 2.89
C VAL A 282 24.03 -9.97 4.21
N THR A 283 25.34 -9.69 4.18
CA THR A 283 26.24 -9.88 5.34
C THR A 283 26.60 -8.58 6.06
N SER A 284 26.25 -7.43 5.48
CA SER A 284 26.40 -6.11 6.10
C SER A 284 25.21 -5.20 5.72
N PRO A 285 24.82 -4.24 6.59
CA PRO A 285 23.74 -3.32 6.26
C PRO A 285 24.13 -2.44 5.07
N GLY A 286 23.33 -2.45 4.00
CA GLY A 286 23.63 -1.72 2.76
C GLY A 286 23.73 -0.19 2.92
N SER A 287 23.16 0.36 4.00
CA SER A 287 23.16 1.79 4.33
C SER A 287 24.18 2.17 5.42
N GLY A 288 25.02 1.22 5.87
CA GLY A 288 25.92 1.40 7.00
C GLY A 288 25.29 1.05 8.36
N SER A 289 26.11 1.02 9.41
CA SER A 289 25.67 0.63 10.76
C SER A 289 24.73 1.65 11.42
N VAL A 290 24.81 2.91 10.99
CA VAL A 290 23.88 3.97 11.37
C VAL A 290 23.57 4.79 10.13
N PHE A 291 22.29 5.02 9.85
CA PHE A 291 21.86 5.88 8.76
C PHE A 291 20.60 6.66 9.14
N SER A 292 20.32 7.72 8.41
CA SER A 292 19.09 8.49 8.57
C SER A 292 18.35 8.62 7.24
N TYR A 293 17.03 8.68 7.31
CA TYR A 293 16.17 9.00 6.16
C TYR A 293 15.03 9.91 6.59
N THR A 294 14.55 10.73 5.67
CA THR A 294 13.36 11.56 5.89
C THR A 294 12.15 10.80 5.35
N ASN A 295 11.21 10.46 6.22
CA ASN A 295 9.92 9.93 5.77
C ASN A 295 9.09 11.10 5.24
N LEU A 296 8.81 11.10 3.94
CA LEU A 296 8.06 12.20 3.32
C LEU A 296 6.57 12.18 3.65
N ALA A 297 6.06 11.11 4.27
CA ALA A 297 4.67 11.02 4.73
C ALA A 297 4.38 11.92 5.93
N ASP A 298 5.32 12.02 6.87
CA ASP A 298 5.21 12.80 8.12
C ASP A 298 6.27 13.91 8.23
N SER A 299 7.20 14.00 7.29
CA SER A 299 8.35 14.92 7.29
C SER A 299 9.30 14.73 8.47
N VAL A 300 9.31 13.55 9.10
CA VAL A 300 10.18 13.21 10.23
C VAL A 300 11.47 12.58 9.72
N VAL A 301 12.59 12.98 10.33
CA VAL A 301 13.90 12.33 10.11
C VAL A 301 14.04 11.19 11.10
N TYR A 302 14.13 9.97 10.59
CA TYR A 302 14.39 8.77 11.37
C TYR A 302 15.88 8.43 11.32
N THR A 303 16.46 8.13 12.47
CA THR A 303 17.83 7.59 12.58
C THR A 303 17.75 6.13 12.97
N ILE A 304 18.26 5.27 12.10
CA ILE A 304 18.26 3.83 12.25
C ILE A 304 19.66 3.37 12.63
N THR A 305 19.76 2.62 13.72
CA THR A 305 20.96 1.89 14.11
C THR A 305 20.75 0.42 13.78
N ALA A 306 21.52 -0.10 12.82
CA ALA A 306 21.46 -1.49 12.42
C ALA A 306 22.03 -2.40 13.51
N ALA A 307 21.31 -3.47 13.83
CA ALA A 307 21.78 -4.50 14.75
C ALA A 307 23.08 -5.13 14.23
N SER A 308 24.01 -5.45 15.12
CA SER A 308 25.27 -6.07 14.74
C SER A 308 25.05 -7.50 14.24
N SER A 309 25.73 -7.88 13.16
CA SER A 309 25.86 -9.27 12.72
C SER A 309 26.76 -10.03 13.68
N SER A 310 26.26 -10.27 14.90
CA SER A 310 26.93 -11.17 15.82
C SER A 310 26.83 -12.58 15.24
N GLY A 311 27.90 -13.02 14.58
CA GLY A 311 28.13 -14.42 14.29
C GLY A 311 28.03 -15.21 15.61
N ASN A 312 27.25 -16.28 15.58
CA ASN A 312 26.86 -17.16 16.70
C ASN A 312 25.57 -16.78 17.42
N HIS A 313 24.49 -17.45 17.01
CA HIS A 313 23.55 -18.02 17.96
C HIS A 313 24.29 -18.93 18.94
N ASN A 314 24.79 -18.37 20.04
CA ASN A 314 25.12 -19.14 21.23
C ASN A 314 24.65 -18.35 22.46
N SER A 315 23.51 -18.80 22.99
CA SER A 315 23.16 -18.81 24.42
C SER A 315 23.89 -17.83 25.36
N GLY A 316 23.13 -16.89 25.92
CA GLY A 316 23.34 -16.36 27.27
C GLY A 316 24.63 -15.58 27.53
N GLY A 317 24.56 -14.26 27.44
CA GLY A 317 25.63 -13.38 27.90
C GLY A 317 25.09 -12.02 28.31
N SER A 318 24.89 -11.84 29.62
CA SER A 318 24.53 -10.57 30.24
C SER A 318 25.60 -9.51 29.97
N GLY A 319 25.23 -8.44 29.29
CA GLY A 319 26.06 -7.25 29.09
C GLY A 319 25.32 -6.01 29.59
N SER A 320 25.66 -5.57 30.80
CA SER A 320 25.12 -4.38 31.46
C SER A 320 25.33 -3.10 30.65
N SER A 321 24.27 -2.33 30.45
CA SER A 321 24.35 -0.88 30.32
C SER A 321 23.37 -0.23 31.28
N SER A 322 23.95 0.53 32.20
CA SER A 322 23.33 1.31 33.26
C SER A 322 22.55 2.49 32.70
N GLY A 323 21.30 2.63 33.13
CA GLY A 323 20.44 3.78 32.87
C GLY A 323 19.11 3.65 33.60
N SER A 324 19.15 3.82 34.93
CA SER A 324 18.00 3.89 35.84
C SER A 324 16.93 4.86 35.30
N ALA A 325 15.65 4.50 35.24
CA ALA A 325 14.76 4.65 36.39
C ALA A 325 13.59 3.64 36.40
N GLN A 326 13.45 3.01 37.58
CA GLN A 326 12.30 2.29 38.14
C GLN A 326 10.96 3.05 37.96
N ALA A 327 9.80 2.39 37.87
CA ALA A 327 9.24 1.60 38.97
C ALA A 327 8.38 0.38 38.55
N SER A 328 8.57 -0.69 39.35
CA SER A 328 7.82 -1.94 39.53
C SER A 328 6.32 -1.73 39.84
N ALA A 329 5.39 -2.69 39.79
CA ALA A 329 5.41 -4.08 40.27
C ALA A 329 4.16 -4.82 39.70
N THR A 330 4.29 -6.00 39.09
CA THR A 330 4.21 -7.38 39.67
C THR A 330 2.80 -7.99 39.61
N GLY A 331 2.69 -9.19 39.01
CA GLY A 331 1.52 -10.07 39.18
C GLY A 331 1.36 -11.17 38.13
N SER A 332 2.29 -12.12 38.06
CA SER A 332 2.19 -13.35 37.24
C SER A 332 0.97 -14.20 37.59
N LYS A 333 0.28 -14.80 36.60
CA LYS A 333 -0.20 -16.20 36.64
C LYS A 333 -0.33 -16.79 35.22
N SER A 334 0.32 -17.92 35.04
CA SER A 334 0.21 -18.88 33.94
C SER A 334 -1.12 -19.64 34.00
N SER A 335 -1.65 -20.02 32.83
CA SER A 335 -2.53 -21.19 32.67
C SER A 335 -2.47 -21.68 31.22
N ASP A 336 -2.12 -22.96 31.07
CA ASP A 336 -2.36 -23.76 29.87
C ASP A 336 -3.86 -23.96 29.62
N GLU A 337 -4.27 -24.03 28.35
CA GLU A 337 -4.97 -25.16 27.72
C GLU A 337 -5.86 -24.77 26.52
N LYS A 338 -6.02 -25.78 25.66
CA LYS A 338 -6.71 -25.89 24.37
C LYS A 338 -8.15 -25.36 24.35
N GLY A 339 -8.54 -24.79 23.21
CA GLY A 339 -9.95 -24.65 22.85
C GLY A 339 -10.15 -24.03 21.47
N ALA A 340 -10.65 -24.81 20.51
CA ALA A 340 -11.15 -24.31 19.25
C ALA A 340 -12.34 -23.37 19.51
N ALA A 341 -12.24 -22.10 19.12
CA ALA A 341 -13.34 -21.14 19.23
C ALA A 341 -14.02 -20.97 17.87
N THR A 342 -15.22 -21.51 17.75
CA THR A 342 -16.21 -21.18 16.73
C THR A 342 -16.47 -19.67 16.74
N ILE A 343 -16.43 -19.03 15.57
CA ILE A 343 -16.71 -17.59 15.41
C ILE A 343 -18.20 -17.34 15.70
N GLY A 344 -18.50 -16.88 16.92
CA GLY A 344 -19.80 -16.36 17.29
C GLY A 344 -19.95 -14.92 16.81
N ILE A 345 -20.73 -14.70 15.75
CA ILE A 345 -21.14 -13.35 15.36
C ILE A 345 -22.15 -12.85 16.41
N SER A 346 -21.84 -11.73 17.07
CA SER A 346 -22.73 -11.14 18.07
C SER A 346 -24.07 -10.70 17.47
N GLY A 347 -25.16 -10.78 18.25
CA GLY A 347 -26.53 -10.49 17.79
C GLY A 347 -26.74 -9.08 17.24
N ALA A 348 -25.87 -8.13 17.58
CA ALA A 348 -25.89 -6.77 17.04
C ALA A 348 -25.49 -6.73 15.55
N CYS A 349 -24.52 -7.55 15.13
CA CYS A 349 -24.01 -7.54 13.75
C CYS A 349 -24.97 -8.30 12.79
N LYS A 350 -25.77 -9.26 13.28
CA LYS A 350 -26.90 -9.87 12.53
C LYS A 350 -28.03 -8.89 12.23
N SER A 351 -28.35 -8.00 13.18
CA SER A 351 -29.44 -7.04 13.01
C SER A 351 -29.09 -5.93 12.00
N ALA A 352 -27.82 -5.49 11.96
CA ALA A 352 -27.36 -4.51 10.98
C ALA A 352 -27.41 -5.03 9.53
N MET A 353 -27.02 -6.30 9.31
CA MET A 353 -27.09 -6.93 7.99
C MET A 353 -28.53 -7.14 7.52
N LEU A 354 -29.45 -7.47 8.45
CA LEU A 354 -30.87 -7.65 8.15
C LEU A 354 -31.53 -6.34 7.71
N VAL A 355 -31.17 -5.21 8.31
CA VAL A 355 -31.68 -3.87 7.96
C VAL A 355 -31.20 -3.43 6.57
N VAL A 356 -29.95 -3.69 6.20
CA VAL A 356 -29.44 -3.39 4.85
C VAL A 356 -30.18 -4.21 3.79
N LEU A 357 -30.48 -5.48 4.09
CA LEU A 357 -31.21 -6.36 3.16
C LEU A 357 -32.68 -5.94 2.99
N THR A 358 -33.37 -5.50 4.05
CA THR A 358 -34.75 -4.98 3.93
C THR A 358 -34.83 -3.63 3.19
N PHE A 359 -33.83 -2.75 3.34
CA PHE A 359 -33.78 -1.50 2.58
C PHE A 359 -33.52 -1.73 1.08
N LEU A 360 -32.67 -2.69 0.72
CA LEU A 360 -32.42 -3.04 -0.69
C LEU A 360 -33.62 -3.71 -1.36
N VAL A 361 -34.36 -4.55 -0.63
CA VAL A 361 -35.58 -5.22 -1.15
C VAL A 361 -36.78 -4.26 -1.26
N ALA A 362 -36.81 -3.17 -0.50
CA ALA A 362 -37.86 -2.16 -0.59
C ALA A 362 -37.66 -1.15 -1.76
N PHE A 363 -36.48 -1.14 -2.38
CA PHE A 363 -36.10 -0.22 -3.46
C PHE A 363 -35.97 -0.90 -4.85
N LEU A 364 -36.10 -2.23 -4.92
CA LEU A 364 -36.23 -3.01 -6.15
C LEU A 364 -37.69 -3.36 -6.42
#